data_AF-A0A522CXV5-F1
#
_entry.id   AF-A0A522CXV5-F1
#
_cell.length_a   1.000
_cell.length_b   1.000
_cell.length_c   1.000
_cell.angle_alpha   90.00
_cell.angle_beta   90.00
_cell.angle_gamma   90.00
#
_symmetry.space_group_name_H-M   'P 1'
#
loop_
_entity.id
_entity.type
_entity.pdbx_description
1 polymer ?
#
loop_
_entity_poly.entity_id
_entity_poly.type
_entity_poly.pdbx_seq_one_letter_code
_entity_poly.pdbx_strand_id
1 'polypeptide(L)'
;MKRKNAARLGLALCLSFNLAAAAPGSAALPPAHVAAQQLSIPAQQLETPDIAAEDDAPSDPAYTLKFYNVHTGENLRITRRDGEALDQDEKWFMRDYRRGETIDMDPELFDLLADIQTQVKWKHPKISVQFQVVSSYRAPETNEGLRQAGGEQAKHSLHMRGKAMDIRISGVTTRELRDIVTCIGEGGVGYYAEDQFIHVDTGRVRYWPSRAYVSAVKCNTQKQPVVASAKQKSRRGG
;
A
#
# COMPACT_ATOMS: atom_id res chain seq x y z
N MET A 1 -9.45 30.29 -36.13
CA MET A 1 -8.47 30.52 -35.04
C MET A 1 -7.59 29.29 -34.88
N LYS A 2 -6.33 29.35 -35.32
CA LYS A 2 -5.36 28.25 -35.29
C LYS A 2 -4.75 28.15 -33.88
N ARG A 3 -4.86 27.00 -33.20
CA ARG A 3 -4.11 26.73 -31.96
C ARG A 3 -2.93 25.81 -32.31
N LYS A 4 -1.72 26.31 -32.03
CA LYS A 4 -0.44 25.67 -32.30
C LYS A 4 -0.15 24.66 -31.18
N ASN A 5 0.13 23.42 -31.56
CA ASN A 5 0.71 22.40 -30.68
C ASN A 5 2.19 22.71 -30.48
N ALA A 6 2.63 22.88 -29.23
CA ALA A 6 4.03 22.95 -28.86
C ALA A 6 4.36 21.71 -28.03
N ALA A 7 5.00 20.74 -28.67
CA ALA A 7 5.68 19.64 -27.99
C ALA A 7 6.93 20.20 -27.29
N ARG A 8 7.11 19.89 -26.00
CA ARG A 8 8.36 20.15 -25.29
C ARG A 8 8.97 18.85 -24.81
N LEU A 9 10.16 18.62 -25.34
CA LEU A 9 11.09 17.51 -25.10
C LEU A 9 11.69 17.68 -23.69
N GLY A 10 11.41 16.75 -22.79
CA GLY A 10 11.95 16.72 -21.43
C GLY A 10 13.18 15.83 -21.34
N LEU A 11 14.35 16.45 -21.18
CA LEU A 11 15.67 15.85 -21.01
C LEU A 11 15.81 15.27 -19.59
N ALA A 12 15.96 13.95 -19.46
CA ALA A 12 16.23 13.29 -18.18
C ALA A 12 17.75 13.29 -17.92
N LEU A 13 18.19 13.99 -16.88
CA LEU A 13 19.57 14.01 -16.40
C LEU A 13 19.73 12.98 -15.28
N CYS A 14 20.36 11.84 -15.58
CA CYS A 14 20.81 10.86 -14.59
C CYS A 14 22.08 11.39 -13.89
N LEU A 15 22.01 11.66 -12.59
CA LEU A 15 23.19 11.78 -11.73
C LEU A 15 23.37 10.47 -10.94
N SER A 16 24.36 9.69 -11.33
CA SER A 16 24.88 8.55 -10.56
C SER A 16 26.12 8.99 -9.80
N PHE A 17 26.03 9.04 -8.46
CA PHE A 17 27.18 9.19 -7.57
C PHE A 17 27.78 7.80 -7.29
N ASN A 18 29.00 7.57 -7.76
CA ASN A 18 29.85 6.45 -7.33
C ASN A 18 30.67 6.92 -6.12
N LEU A 19 30.59 6.19 -5.00
CA LEU A 19 31.50 6.36 -3.88
C LEU A 19 32.26 5.05 -3.68
N ALA A 20 33.55 5.08 -4.03
CA ALA A 20 34.50 4.02 -3.77
C ALA A 20 34.98 4.10 -2.30
N ALA A 21 35.00 2.97 -1.60
CA ALA A 21 35.67 2.84 -0.31
C ALA A 21 36.65 1.66 -0.36
N ALA A 22 37.90 1.97 -0.06
CA ALA A 22 39.05 1.08 -0.07
C ALA A 22 39.09 0.20 1.21
N ALA A 23 39.50 -1.05 1.04
CA ALA A 23 39.84 -1.97 2.12
C ALA A 23 41.31 -1.84 2.53
N PRO A 24 41.66 -2.18 3.78
CA PRO A 24 42.95 -2.83 4.00
C PRO A 24 42.88 -4.07 4.92
N GLY A 25 43.54 -5.14 4.44
CA GLY A 25 44.48 -5.98 5.17
C GLY A 25 44.07 -6.62 6.50
N SER A 26 43.80 -7.94 6.47
CA SER A 26 43.95 -8.81 7.65
C SER A 26 45.14 -9.73 7.47
N ALA A 27 46.06 -9.64 8.45
CA ALA A 27 47.27 -10.42 8.59
C ALA A 27 47.00 -11.87 9.03
N ALA A 28 47.88 -12.77 8.57
CA ALA A 28 47.92 -14.18 8.90
C ALA A 28 48.42 -14.44 10.34
N LEU A 29 47.92 -15.50 10.98
CA LEU A 29 48.41 -16.06 12.24
C LEU A 29 48.74 -17.57 12.07
N PRO A 30 49.73 -18.11 12.81
CA PRO A 30 50.33 -19.44 12.61
C PRO A 30 49.58 -20.60 13.31
N PRO A 31 49.94 -21.87 13.03
CA PRO A 31 49.20 -23.04 13.52
C PRO A 31 49.65 -23.43 14.94
N ALA A 32 48.68 -23.75 15.80
CA ALA A 32 48.94 -24.38 17.10
C ALA A 32 48.31 -25.77 17.11
N HIS A 33 49.18 -26.79 17.15
CA HIS A 33 48.83 -28.15 17.56
C HIS A 33 48.54 -28.16 19.07
N VAL A 34 47.33 -28.59 19.46
CA VAL A 34 47.07 -29.05 20.83
C VAL A 34 46.18 -30.29 20.78
N ALA A 35 46.59 -31.27 21.58
CA ALA A 35 46.14 -32.66 21.61
C ALA A 35 44.66 -32.86 21.93
N ALA A 36 44.09 -33.90 21.32
CA ALA A 36 42.78 -34.43 21.65
C ALA A 36 42.81 -35.10 23.04
N GLN A 37 42.08 -34.54 23.99
CA GLN A 37 41.59 -35.25 25.17
C GLN A 37 40.08 -35.39 25.04
N GLN A 38 39.62 -36.63 24.92
CA GLN A 38 38.21 -36.98 24.94
C GLN A 38 37.68 -36.83 26.36
N LEU A 39 36.83 -35.82 26.57
CA LEU A 39 35.96 -35.73 27.74
C LEU A 39 34.55 -36.16 27.30
N SER A 40 34.12 -37.28 27.85
CA SER A 40 32.78 -37.83 27.74
C SER A 40 31.78 -36.91 28.45
N ILE A 41 30.96 -36.20 27.67
CA ILE A 41 29.81 -35.43 28.16
C ILE A 41 28.58 -36.36 28.18
N PRO A 42 27.85 -36.49 29.30
CA PRO A 42 26.58 -37.21 29.30
C PRO A 42 25.55 -36.45 28.45
N ALA A 43 24.80 -37.18 27.64
CA ALA A 43 23.70 -36.64 26.84
C ALA A 43 22.62 -36.06 27.76
N GLN A 44 22.72 -34.77 28.06
CA GLN A 44 21.61 -33.99 28.58
C GLN A 44 20.72 -33.65 27.39
N GLN A 45 19.49 -34.15 27.45
CA GLN A 45 18.41 -33.81 26.52
C GLN A 45 18.32 -32.29 26.36
N LEU A 46 18.51 -31.81 25.13
CA LEU A 46 18.00 -30.50 24.75
C LEU A 46 16.47 -30.59 24.76
N GLU A 47 15.87 -30.27 25.90
CA GLU A 47 14.51 -29.75 25.90
C GLU A 47 14.61 -28.36 25.27
N THR A 48 14.24 -28.29 24.00
CA THR A 48 13.98 -27.04 23.30
C THR A 48 12.97 -26.25 24.13
N PRO A 49 13.20 -24.97 24.44
CA PRO A 49 12.11 -24.15 24.95
C PRO A 49 11.02 -24.17 23.88
N ASP A 50 9.86 -24.70 24.26
CA ASP A 50 8.60 -24.54 23.57
C ASP A 50 8.39 -23.04 23.40
N ILE A 51 8.79 -22.52 22.25
CA ILE A 51 8.31 -21.24 21.77
C ILE A 51 6.86 -21.53 21.45
N ALA A 52 6.00 -21.30 22.45
CA ALA A 52 4.57 -21.26 22.29
C ALA A 52 4.32 -20.41 21.04
N ALA A 53 3.82 -21.06 19.99
CA ALA A 53 3.23 -20.38 18.87
C ALA A 53 2.18 -19.44 19.46
N GLU A 54 2.45 -18.15 19.42
CA GLU A 54 1.48 -17.15 19.81
C GLU A 54 0.23 -17.40 18.96
N ASP A 55 -0.90 -17.31 19.66
CA ASP A 55 -2.24 -17.74 19.27
C ASP A 55 -2.72 -16.92 18.05
N ASP A 56 -2.33 -17.32 16.84
CA ASP A 56 -2.91 -16.85 15.59
C ASP A 56 -4.34 -17.43 15.48
N ALA A 57 -5.27 -16.79 16.20
CA ALA A 57 -6.70 -16.99 15.98
C ALA A 57 -6.96 -16.93 14.47
N PRO A 58 -7.80 -17.82 13.89
CA PRO A 58 -8.02 -17.86 12.45
C PRO A 58 -8.57 -16.51 11.99
N SER A 59 -7.68 -15.67 11.45
CA SER A 59 -8.04 -14.40 10.86
C SER A 59 -8.82 -14.70 9.59
N ASP A 60 -10.02 -14.15 9.48
CA ASP A 60 -10.77 -14.26 8.24
C ASP A 60 -9.92 -13.62 7.13
N PRO A 61 -9.55 -14.38 6.08
CA PRO A 61 -8.66 -13.91 5.01
C PRO A 61 -9.23 -12.73 4.21
N ALA A 62 -10.49 -12.35 4.44
CA ALA A 62 -11.07 -11.09 3.97
C ALA A 62 -10.41 -9.85 4.63
N TYR A 63 -10.02 -9.96 5.91
CA TYR A 63 -9.50 -8.87 6.75
C TYR A 63 -7.97 -8.76 6.77
N THR A 64 -7.27 -9.69 6.10
CA THR A 64 -5.83 -9.58 5.87
C THR A 64 -5.57 -8.83 4.57
N LEU A 65 -5.02 -7.62 4.67
CA LEU A 65 -4.57 -6.80 3.56
C LEU A 65 -3.05 -6.92 3.39
N LYS A 66 -2.61 -7.11 2.17
CA LYS A 66 -1.18 -7.19 1.80
C LYS A 66 -0.81 -5.97 0.99
N PHE A 67 0.28 -5.33 1.38
CA PHE A 67 0.78 -4.11 0.74
C PHE A 67 2.23 -4.28 0.29
N TYR A 68 2.57 -3.59 -0.78
CA TYR A 68 3.92 -3.38 -1.27
C TYR A 68 4.10 -1.92 -1.63
N ASN A 69 5.05 -1.21 -1.03
CA ASN A 69 5.31 0.19 -1.35
C ASN A 69 6.28 0.27 -2.53
N VAL A 70 5.83 0.86 -3.64
CA VAL A 70 6.60 0.88 -4.90
C VAL A 70 7.84 1.78 -4.85
N HIS A 71 7.92 2.70 -3.88
CA HIS A 71 9.03 3.64 -3.75
C HIS A 71 10.07 3.18 -2.75
N THR A 72 9.66 2.54 -1.66
CA THR A 72 10.56 2.09 -0.59
C THR A 72 10.93 0.61 -0.71
N GLY A 73 10.15 -0.19 -1.46
CA GLY A 73 10.32 -1.64 -1.55
C GLY A 73 9.84 -2.40 -0.31
N GLU A 74 9.23 -1.71 0.66
CA GLU A 74 8.71 -2.31 1.89
C GLU A 74 7.49 -3.19 1.59
N ASN A 75 7.30 -4.24 2.39
CA ASN A 75 6.09 -5.06 2.40
C ASN A 75 5.43 -4.95 3.76
N LEU A 76 4.10 -4.94 3.77
CA LEU A 76 3.33 -4.93 5.00
C LEU A 76 2.14 -5.89 4.88
N ARG A 77 1.84 -6.57 5.99
CA ARG A 77 0.61 -7.33 6.15
C ARG A 77 -0.13 -6.73 7.33
N ILE A 78 -1.33 -6.23 7.08
CA ILE A 78 -2.24 -5.74 8.10
C ILE A 78 -3.37 -6.76 8.22
N THR A 79 -3.54 -7.33 9.40
CA THR A 79 -4.71 -8.14 9.73
C THR A 79 -5.48 -7.36 10.78
N ARG A 80 -6.52 -6.63 10.37
CA ARG A 80 -7.31 -5.83 11.32
C ARG A 80 -8.80 -6.08 11.16
N ARG A 81 -9.48 -6.11 12.31
CA ARG A 81 -10.93 -6.01 12.42
C ARG A 81 -11.32 -4.52 12.36
N ASP A 82 -12.48 -4.23 11.79
CA ASP A 82 -12.99 -2.87 11.52
C ASP A 82 -12.70 -1.84 12.63
N GLY A 83 -12.13 -0.68 12.26
CA GLY A 83 -12.03 0.50 13.12
C GLY A 83 -10.80 0.63 14.02
N GLU A 84 -9.87 -0.33 14.01
CA GLU A 84 -8.65 -0.25 14.82
C GLU A 84 -7.61 0.74 14.25
N ALA A 85 -6.92 1.47 15.14
CA ALA A 85 -5.85 2.41 14.77
C ALA A 85 -4.61 1.65 14.27
N LEU A 86 -3.78 2.32 13.45
CA LEU A 86 -2.52 1.74 12.96
C LEU A 86 -1.48 1.73 14.08
N ASP A 87 -0.70 0.66 14.15
CA ASP A 87 0.51 0.64 14.97
C ASP A 87 1.63 1.51 14.36
N GLN A 88 2.79 1.58 15.00
CA GLN A 88 3.89 2.43 14.54
C GLN A 88 4.55 1.95 13.24
N ASP A 89 4.67 0.63 13.04
CA ASP A 89 5.29 0.06 11.85
C ASP A 89 4.36 0.22 10.64
N GLU A 90 3.05 0.02 10.86
CA GLU A 90 2.04 0.24 9.83
C GLU A 90 1.93 1.73 9.47
N LYS A 91 1.99 2.64 10.45
CA LYS A 91 2.09 4.10 10.20
C LYS A 91 3.32 4.43 9.40
N TRP A 92 4.46 3.86 9.78
CA TRP A 92 5.72 4.07 9.09
C TRP A 92 5.64 3.63 7.63
N PHE A 93 5.07 2.45 7.35
CA PHE A 93 4.84 2.01 5.98
C PHE A 93 3.98 3.00 5.17
N MET A 94 2.99 3.62 5.82
CA MET A 94 2.06 4.57 5.20
C MET A 94 2.60 6.01 5.12
N ARG A 95 3.81 6.28 5.60
CA ARG A 95 4.43 7.62 5.66
C ARG A 95 4.55 8.30 4.31
N ASP A 96 4.73 9.61 4.34
CA ASP A 96 5.30 10.32 3.20
C ASP A 96 6.79 9.95 3.10
N TYR A 97 7.11 9.02 2.19
CA TYR A 97 8.46 8.49 2.05
C TYR A 97 9.52 9.56 1.71
N ARG A 98 9.11 10.73 1.18
CA ARG A 98 10.03 11.82 0.84
C ARG A 98 10.48 12.59 2.07
N ARG A 99 9.69 12.57 3.15
CA ARG A 99 9.91 13.37 4.36
C ARG A 99 10.03 12.54 5.64
N GLY A 100 9.62 11.28 5.61
CA GLY A 100 9.60 10.41 6.79
C GLY A 100 8.50 10.78 7.79
N GLU A 101 7.45 11.48 7.35
CA GLU A 101 6.37 11.95 8.22
C GLU A 101 5.19 10.97 8.20
N THR A 102 4.63 10.68 9.37
CA THR A 102 3.47 9.79 9.56
C THR A 102 2.30 10.54 10.17
N ILE A 103 1.09 10.01 9.96
CA ILE A 103 -0.14 10.43 10.64
C ILE A 103 -1.00 9.21 10.93
N ASP A 104 -2.06 9.39 11.72
CA ASP A 104 -3.15 8.44 11.77
C ASP A 104 -3.89 8.43 10.43
N MET A 105 -3.93 7.26 9.80
CA MET A 105 -4.73 7.03 8.59
C MET A 105 -6.18 6.77 8.97
N ASP A 106 -7.09 7.13 8.07
CA ASP A 106 -8.52 6.89 8.25
C ASP A 106 -8.84 5.39 8.29
N PRO A 107 -9.40 4.84 9.39
CA PRO A 107 -9.78 3.42 9.45
C PRO A 107 -10.74 3.02 8.32
N GLU A 108 -11.65 3.91 7.91
CA GLU A 108 -12.59 3.65 6.80
C GLU A 108 -11.89 3.42 5.46
N LEU A 109 -10.63 3.87 5.30
CA LEU A 109 -9.84 3.61 4.11
C LEU A 109 -9.46 2.13 4.01
N PHE A 110 -9.20 1.48 5.16
CA PHE A 110 -8.87 0.06 5.21
C PHE A 110 -10.10 -0.82 4.98
N ASP A 111 -11.26 -0.41 5.49
CA ASP A 111 -12.54 -1.04 5.17
C ASP A 111 -12.78 -1.02 3.65
N LEU A 112 -12.61 0.15 3.02
CA LEU A 112 -12.72 0.28 1.56
C LEU A 112 -11.72 -0.63 0.82
N LEU A 113 -10.49 -0.75 1.29
CA LEU A 113 -9.49 -1.65 0.71
C LEU A 113 -9.87 -3.14 0.87
N ALA A 114 -10.48 -3.51 1.99
CA ALA A 114 -11.01 -4.86 2.21
C ALA A 114 -12.17 -5.18 1.25
N ASP A 115 -13.04 -4.21 0.99
CA ASP A 115 -14.10 -4.33 -0.03
C ASP A 115 -13.53 -4.50 -1.43
N ILE A 116 -12.53 -3.68 -1.79
CA ILE A 116 -11.82 -3.81 -3.07
C ILE A 116 -11.20 -5.20 -3.20
N GLN A 117 -10.50 -5.67 -2.16
CA GLN A 117 -9.90 -7.01 -2.13
C GLN A 117 -10.95 -8.10 -2.35
N THR A 118 -12.09 -8.01 -1.68
CA THR A 118 -13.19 -8.97 -1.80
C THR A 118 -13.75 -9.02 -3.22
N GLN A 119 -14.01 -7.86 -3.82
CA GLN A 119 -14.53 -7.79 -5.19
C GLN A 119 -13.50 -8.28 -6.23
N VAL A 120 -12.20 -7.99 -6.03
CA VAL A 120 -11.14 -8.49 -6.89
C VAL A 120 -11.02 -10.02 -6.78
N LYS A 121 -10.99 -10.58 -5.57
CA LYS A 121 -10.96 -12.04 -5.36
C LYS A 121 -12.18 -12.73 -5.97
N TRP A 122 -13.36 -12.13 -5.86
CA TRP A 122 -14.57 -12.67 -6.48
C TRP A 122 -14.47 -12.75 -8.01
N LYS A 123 -14.00 -11.67 -8.64
CA LYS A 123 -13.85 -11.62 -10.10
C LYS A 123 -12.66 -12.45 -10.60
N HIS A 124 -11.60 -12.54 -9.79
CA HIS A 124 -10.33 -13.19 -10.11
C HIS A 124 -9.87 -14.11 -8.97
N PRO A 125 -10.49 -15.29 -8.80
CA PRO A 125 -10.24 -16.17 -7.64
C PRO A 125 -8.80 -16.73 -7.59
N LYS A 126 -8.05 -16.65 -8.70
CA LYS A 126 -6.66 -17.11 -8.79
C LYS A 126 -5.63 -16.03 -8.46
N ILE A 127 -6.04 -14.76 -8.36
CA ILE A 127 -5.11 -13.66 -8.08
C ILE A 127 -4.90 -13.55 -6.57
N SER A 128 -3.63 -13.57 -6.15
CA SER A 128 -3.27 -13.16 -4.80
C SER A 128 -3.28 -11.64 -4.74
N VAL A 129 -4.28 -11.08 -4.05
CA VAL A 129 -4.40 -9.62 -3.93
C VAL A 129 -3.27 -9.08 -3.06
N GLN A 130 -2.44 -8.24 -3.66
CA GLN A 130 -1.46 -7.39 -3.00
C GLN A 130 -1.60 -5.98 -3.59
N PHE A 131 -1.87 -5.01 -2.72
CA PHE A 131 -1.94 -3.60 -3.09
C PHE A 131 -0.53 -3.07 -3.26
N GLN A 132 -0.16 -2.75 -4.48
CA GLN A 132 1.02 -1.94 -4.75
C GLN A 132 0.65 -0.48 -4.48
N VAL A 133 1.16 0.06 -3.37
CA VAL A 133 0.92 1.42 -2.89
C VAL A 133 1.90 2.35 -3.60
N VAL A 134 1.33 3.26 -4.39
CA VAL A 134 2.07 4.36 -5.04
C VAL A 134 2.19 5.54 -4.08
N SER A 135 1.11 5.89 -3.40
CA SER A 135 1.11 6.96 -2.40
C SER A 135 0.02 6.74 -1.36
N SER A 136 0.35 6.89 -0.08
CA SER A 136 -0.58 6.88 1.06
C SER A 136 -0.67 8.28 1.66
N TYR A 137 -0.15 8.52 2.87
CA TYR A 137 -0.02 9.88 3.38
C TYR A 137 0.95 10.71 2.52
N ARG A 138 0.62 11.98 2.33
CA ARG A 138 1.45 12.97 1.66
C ARG A 138 1.44 14.23 2.49
N ALA A 139 2.61 14.70 2.92
CA ALA A 139 2.71 15.93 3.69
C ALA A 139 2.25 17.15 2.86
N PRO A 140 1.70 18.20 3.48
CA PRO A 140 1.33 19.44 2.78
C PRO A 140 2.45 20.04 1.94
N GLU A 141 3.68 20.03 2.45
CA GLU A 141 4.89 20.52 1.80
C GLU A 141 5.20 19.70 0.55
N THR A 142 5.11 18.38 0.63
CA THR A 142 5.28 17.49 -0.52
C THR A 142 4.18 17.74 -1.56
N ASN A 143 2.92 17.87 -1.12
CA ASN A 143 1.80 18.13 -2.02
C ASN A 143 2.00 19.45 -2.77
N GLU A 144 2.40 20.52 -2.09
CA GLU A 144 2.67 21.81 -2.72
C GLU A 144 3.90 21.76 -3.64
N GLY A 145 4.97 21.07 -3.23
CA GLY A 145 6.15 20.84 -4.08
C GLY A 145 5.82 20.15 -5.40
N LEU A 146 4.97 19.10 -5.37
CA LEU A 146 4.52 18.41 -6.59
C LEU A 146 3.67 19.33 -7.48
N ARG A 147 2.82 20.18 -6.89
CA ARG A 147 2.03 21.17 -7.65
C ARG A 147 2.91 22.20 -8.34
N GLN A 148 3.91 22.71 -7.63
CA GLN A 148 4.87 23.67 -8.19
C GLN A 148 5.73 23.06 -9.30
N ALA A 149 6.00 21.75 -9.23
CA ALA A 149 6.66 21.00 -10.30
C ALA A 149 5.75 20.73 -11.53
N GLY A 150 4.52 21.25 -11.54
CA GLY A 150 3.57 21.11 -12.65
C GLY A 150 2.59 19.95 -12.52
N GLY A 151 2.53 19.30 -11.36
CA GLY A 151 1.59 18.22 -11.08
C GLY A 151 0.15 18.71 -10.83
N GLU A 152 -0.81 17.81 -11.04
CA GLU A 152 -2.25 18.10 -10.93
C GLU A 152 -2.83 17.84 -9.52
N GLN A 153 -1.98 17.83 -8.48
CA GLN A 153 -2.45 17.54 -7.12
C GLN A 153 -3.40 18.64 -6.62
N ALA A 154 -4.47 18.22 -5.94
CA ALA A 154 -5.42 19.14 -5.33
C ALA A 154 -4.80 19.92 -4.17
N LYS A 155 -5.14 21.22 -4.04
CA LYS A 155 -4.68 22.08 -2.92
C LYS A 155 -5.10 21.52 -1.55
N HIS A 156 -6.26 20.87 -1.47
CA HIS A 156 -6.78 20.23 -0.26
C HIS A 156 -6.94 18.72 -0.48
N SER A 157 -5.87 18.08 -0.94
CA SER A 157 -5.83 16.63 -1.20
C SER A 157 -6.16 15.81 0.05
N LEU A 158 -6.93 14.74 -0.12
CA LEU A 158 -7.27 13.81 0.97
C LEU A 158 -6.09 12.94 1.42
N HIS A 159 -5.03 12.83 0.62
CA HIS A 159 -3.78 12.21 1.08
C HIS A 159 -3.19 12.92 2.29
N MET A 160 -3.27 14.25 2.34
CA MET A 160 -2.77 15.05 3.47
C MET A 160 -3.60 14.85 4.75
N ARG A 161 -4.75 14.18 4.65
CA ARG A 161 -5.65 13.88 5.77
C ARG A 161 -5.68 12.39 6.12
N GLY A 162 -4.84 11.57 5.48
CA GLY A 162 -4.81 10.13 5.69
C GLY A 162 -6.04 9.40 5.16
N LYS A 163 -6.79 10.04 4.26
CA LYS A 163 -8.10 9.58 3.76
C LYS A 163 -8.04 9.00 2.35
N ALA A 164 -6.84 8.86 1.77
CA ALA A 164 -6.69 8.44 0.39
C ALA A 164 -5.45 7.57 0.18
N MET A 165 -5.52 6.73 -0.85
CA MET A 165 -4.42 5.90 -1.31
C MET A 165 -4.42 5.80 -2.83
N ASP A 166 -3.25 5.90 -3.43
CA ASP A 166 -3.00 5.62 -4.83
C ASP A 166 -2.47 4.19 -4.94
N ILE A 167 -3.21 3.32 -5.63
CA ILE A 167 -2.99 1.87 -5.64
C ILE A 167 -3.03 1.27 -7.04
N ARG A 168 -2.39 0.11 -7.18
CA ARG A 168 -2.63 -0.88 -8.24
C ARG A 168 -2.49 -2.29 -7.68
N ILE A 169 -2.99 -3.30 -8.39
CA ILE A 169 -2.93 -4.70 -7.94
C ILE A 169 -2.26 -5.53 -9.04
N SER A 170 -1.25 -6.31 -8.67
CA SER A 170 -0.57 -7.23 -9.59
C SER A 170 -1.59 -8.17 -10.24
N GLY A 171 -1.58 -8.27 -11.56
CA GLY A 171 -2.49 -9.15 -12.31
C GLY A 171 -3.87 -8.55 -12.61
N VAL A 172 -4.19 -7.34 -12.11
CA VAL A 172 -5.42 -6.62 -12.45
C VAL A 172 -5.07 -5.33 -13.16
N THR A 173 -5.62 -5.10 -14.36
CA THR A 173 -5.37 -3.84 -15.07
C THR A 173 -5.98 -2.67 -14.30
N THR A 174 -5.34 -1.49 -14.33
CA THR A 174 -5.86 -0.30 -13.60
C THR A 174 -7.23 0.14 -14.10
N ARG A 175 -7.53 -0.09 -15.38
CA ARG A 175 -8.85 0.12 -15.98
C ARG A 175 -9.91 -0.77 -15.33
N GLU A 176 -9.60 -2.05 -15.20
CA GLU A 176 -10.49 -3.01 -14.59
C GLU A 176 -10.65 -2.75 -13.08
N LEU A 177 -9.54 -2.44 -12.40
CA LEU A 177 -9.58 -2.09 -10.98
C LEU A 177 -10.47 -0.86 -10.76
N ARG A 178 -10.32 0.19 -11.57
CA ARG A 178 -11.22 1.35 -11.56
C ARG A 178 -12.68 0.93 -11.68
N ASP A 179 -13.02 0.03 -12.60
CA ASP A 179 -14.40 -0.41 -12.81
C ASP A 179 -14.95 -1.16 -11.59
N ILE A 180 -14.12 -2.02 -10.99
CA ILE A 180 -14.44 -2.71 -9.73
C ILE A 180 -14.71 -1.71 -8.62
N VAL A 181 -13.79 -0.77 -8.37
CA VAL A 181 -13.94 0.21 -7.28
C VAL A 181 -15.10 1.18 -7.55
N THR A 182 -15.31 1.57 -8.79
CA THR A 182 -16.47 2.40 -9.21
C THR A 182 -17.77 1.72 -8.82
N CYS A 183 -17.83 0.39 -8.98
CA CYS A 183 -18.99 -0.38 -8.59
C CYS A 183 -19.17 -0.54 -7.09
N ILE A 184 -18.15 -0.37 -6.25
CA ILE A 184 -18.36 -0.34 -4.79
C ILE A 184 -19.28 0.85 -4.44
N GLY A 185 -19.10 1.99 -5.12
CA GLY A 185 -20.00 3.15 -4.99
C GLY A 185 -19.78 3.95 -3.71
N GLU A 186 -18.62 3.78 -3.08
CA GLU A 186 -18.18 4.53 -1.92
C GLU A 186 -16.92 5.32 -2.26
N GLY A 187 -16.73 6.47 -1.61
CA GLY A 187 -15.49 7.21 -1.75
C GLY A 187 -15.27 7.89 -3.10
N GLY A 188 -14.15 8.60 -3.23
CA GLY A 188 -13.70 9.11 -4.52
C GLY A 188 -12.84 8.09 -5.27
N VAL A 189 -12.96 8.05 -6.60
CA VAL A 189 -12.13 7.22 -7.48
C VAL A 189 -11.53 8.05 -8.62
N GLY A 190 -10.20 8.09 -8.68
CA GLY A 190 -9.45 8.71 -9.77
C GLY A 190 -8.77 7.68 -10.66
N TYR A 191 -8.77 7.88 -11.97
CA TYR A 191 -8.11 6.99 -12.92
C TYR A 191 -6.91 7.65 -13.61
N TYR A 192 -5.72 7.12 -13.36
CA TYR A 192 -4.45 7.62 -13.89
C TYR A 192 -3.83 6.57 -14.81
N ALA A 193 -4.22 6.60 -16.09
CA ALA A 193 -3.84 5.59 -17.06
C ALA A 193 -2.33 5.60 -17.36
N GLU A 194 -1.77 6.79 -17.57
CA GLU A 194 -0.36 6.99 -17.92
C GLU A 194 0.57 6.61 -16.75
N ASP A 195 0.18 6.99 -15.52
CA ASP A 195 0.94 6.67 -14.30
C ASP A 195 0.65 5.25 -13.76
N GLN A 196 -0.28 4.54 -14.39
CA GLN A 196 -0.66 3.17 -14.06
C GLN A 196 -1.08 2.95 -12.60
N PHE A 197 -1.96 3.81 -12.07
CA PHE A 197 -2.62 3.58 -10.77
C PHE A 197 -4.06 4.09 -10.77
N ILE A 198 -4.81 3.72 -9.72
CA ILE A 198 -6.07 4.38 -9.37
C ILE A 198 -5.91 5.09 -8.04
N HIS A 199 -6.60 6.22 -7.90
CA HIS A 199 -6.78 6.88 -6.61
C HIS A 199 -8.07 6.39 -5.98
N VAL A 200 -8.03 6.10 -4.68
CA VAL A 200 -9.21 5.81 -3.87
C VAL A 200 -9.19 6.64 -2.59
N ASP A 201 -10.35 7.09 -2.12
CA ASP A 201 -10.45 7.88 -0.90
C ASP A 201 -11.79 7.75 -0.19
N THR A 202 -11.86 8.06 1.11
CA THR A 202 -13.08 7.97 1.95
C THR A 202 -13.97 9.22 1.89
N GLY A 203 -13.76 10.11 0.91
CA GLY A 203 -14.56 11.31 0.74
C GLY A 203 -15.94 11.06 0.12
N ARG A 204 -16.58 12.13 -0.35
CA ARG A 204 -17.85 12.03 -1.08
C ARG A 204 -17.67 11.27 -2.40
N VAL A 205 -18.69 10.52 -2.81
CA VAL A 205 -18.71 9.80 -4.08
C VAL A 205 -18.44 10.73 -5.26
N ARG A 206 -17.33 10.51 -5.96
CA ARG A 206 -16.91 11.30 -7.12
C ARG A 206 -15.92 10.52 -7.98
N TYR A 207 -15.88 10.85 -9.27
CA TYR A 207 -15.10 10.12 -10.26
C TYR A 207 -14.38 11.10 -11.19
N TRP A 208 -13.10 10.88 -11.47
CA TRP A 208 -12.29 11.69 -12.40
C TRP A 208 -11.32 10.81 -13.21
N PRO A 209 -10.89 11.21 -14.42
CA PRO A 209 -10.96 12.55 -15.02
C PRO A 209 -12.31 12.96 -15.62
N SER A 210 -13.22 12.02 -15.93
CA SER A 210 -14.57 12.39 -16.39
C SER A 210 -15.64 11.37 -16.02
N ARG A 211 -16.88 11.85 -15.87
CA ARG A 211 -18.05 10.97 -15.70
C ARG A 211 -18.28 10.04 -16.90
N ALA A 212 -17.80 10.42 -18.10
CA ALA A 212 -17.93 9.57 -19.28
C ALA A 212 -17.10 8.28 -19.18
N TYR A 213 -15.96 8.32 -18.48
CA TYR A 213 -15.16 7.10 -18.23
C TYR A 213 -15.88 6.09 -17.34
N VAL A 214 -16.76 6.57 -16.45
CA VAL A 214 -17.51 5.71 -15.52
C VAL A 214 -18.94 5.42 -15.98
N SER A 215 -19.53 6.21 -16.88
CA SER A 215 -20.91 6.00 -17.35
C SER A 215 -21.12 4.70 -18.12
N ALA A 216 -20.05 4.13 -18.66
CA ALA A 216 -20.08 2.83 -19.35
C ALA A 216 -19.85 1.64 -18.40
N VAL A 217 -19.50 1.89 -17.12
CA VAL A 217 -19.24 0.83 -16.15
C VAL A 217 -20.55 0.15 -15.79
N LYS A 218 -20.68 -1.12 -16.15
CA LYS A 218 -21.84 -1.95 -15.82
C LYS A 218 -21.59 -2.67 -14.51
N CYS A 219 -22.15 -2.14 -13.44
CA CYS A 219 -22.14 -2.83 -12.15
C CYS A 219 -23.18 -3.94 -12.16
N ASN A 220 -22.73 -5.19 -12.21
CA ASN A 220 -23.62 -6.34 -12.08
C ASN A 220 -24.28 -6.30 -10.69
N THR A 221 -25.57 -6.63 -10.62
CA THR A 221 -26.36 -6.71 -9.38
C THR A 221 -25.90 -7.87 -8.49
N GLN A 222 -25.17 -8.85 -9.03
CA GLN A 222 -24.51 -9.91 -8.25
C GLN A 222 -23.15 -9.46 -7.69
N LYS A 223 -23.11 -8.39 -6.89
CA LYS A 223 -21.94 -8.13 -6.06
C LYS A 223 -21.93 -9.17 -4.94
N GLN A 224 -20.75 -9.71 -4.61
CA GLN A 224 -20.59 -10.30 -3.28
C GLN A 224 -20.93 -9.24 -2.23
N PRO A 225 -21.49 -9.62 -1.08
CA PRO A 225 -21.56 -8.72 0.05
C PRO A 225 -20.15 -8.14 0.26
N VAL A 226 -20.07 -6.81 0.20
CA VAL A 226 -18.94 -6.08 0.74
C VAL A 226 -18.72 -6.57 2.16
N VAL A 227 -17.46 -6.60 2.60
CA VAL A 227 -17.15 -6.94 3.99
C VAL A 227 -17.99 -5.99 4.81
N ALA A 228 -18.92 -6.51 5.61
CA ALA A 228 -19.94 -5.69 6.23
C ALA A 228 -19.27 -4.79 7.27
N SER A 229 -18.75 -3.63 6.84
CA SER A 229 -18.43 -2.54 7.74
C SER A 229 -19.71 -2.31 8.54
N ALA A 230 -19.60 -2.21 9.86
CA ALA A 230 -20.72 -2.03 10.78
C ALA A 230 -21.44 -0.67 10.61
N LYS A 231 -21.65 -0.24 9.36
CA LYS A 231 -22.47 0.87 8.87
C LYS A 231 -23.95 0.62 9.13
N GLN A 232 -24.31 0.45 10.40
CA GLN A 232 -25.69 0.55 10.83
C GLN A 232 -25.83 0.99 12.30
N LYS A 233 -25.15 2.07 12.72
CA LYS A 233 -25.46 2.79 13.98
C LYS A 233 -24.86 4.20 14.01
N SER A 234 -25.37 5.11 13.19
CA SER A 234 -25.08 6.55 13.35
C SER A 234 -26.02 7.46 12.54
N ARG A 235 -26.63 6.98 11.45
CA ARG A 235 -27.57 7.78 10.63
C ARG A 235 -29.03 7.81 11.09
N ARG A 236 -29.32 7.43 12.34
CA ARG A 236 -30.64 7.61 12.97
C ARG A 236 -30.44 8.06 14.42
N GLY A 237 -30.85 9.30 14.71
CA GLY A 237 -30.75 9.98 16.00
C GLY A 237 -29.63 11.02 15.99
N GLY A 238 -29.88 12.31 16.10
CA GLY A 238 -31.09 13.11 16.24
C GLY A 238 -30.64 14.57 16.22
#